data_AF-W4LSZ3-F1
#
_entry.id   AF-W4LSZ3-F1
#
_cell.length_a   1.000
_cell.length_b   1.000
_cell.length_c   1.000
_cell.angle_alpha   90.00
_cell.angle_beta   90.00
_cell.angle_gamma   90.00
#
_symmetry.space_group_name_H-M   'P 1'
#
loop_
_entity.id
_entity.type
_entity.pdbx_description
1 polymer ?
#
loop_
_entity_poly.entity_id
_entity_poly.type
_entity_poly.pdbx_seq_one_letter_code
_entity_poly.pdbx_strand_id
1 'polypeptide(L)'
;MKASRIVDQGDGPKIEGTRITVYAILEYLRAGRTRDWIAAMLGLSSNQVQVAIDYLLEHETEVNAEYEKILQRLQQGNPASVRAQLQVNREKVKSRLPAQHSSSP
;
A
#
# COMPACT_ATOMS: atom_id res chain seq x y z
N MET A 1 3.95 4.71 25.85
CA MET A 1 3.57 4.49 24.44
C MET A 1 4.64 5.14 23.58
N LYS A 2 5.14 4.48 22.52
CA LYS A 2 6.14 5.09 21.63
C LYS A 2 5.46 6.19 20.80
N ALA A 3 6.11 7.34 20.64
CA ALA A 3 5.55 8.43 19.84
C ALA A 3 5.35 7.97 18.39
N SER A 4 4.17 8.22 17.82
CA SER A 4 3.91 7.96 16.40
C SER A 4 4.77 8.91 15.55
N ARG A 5 5.47 8.37 14.55
CA ARG A 5 6.27 9.16 13.60
C ARG A 5 6.20 8.55 12.21
N ILE A 6 6.51 9.36 11.19
CA ILE A 6 6.73 8.88 9.84
C ILE A 6 8.21 8.52 9.66
N VAL A 7 8.48 7.39 9.02
CA VAL A 7 9.82 6.94 8.67
C VAL A 7 9.87 6.63 7.18
N ASP A 8 10.99 6.96 6.53
CA ASP A 8 11.26 6.57 5.15
C ASP A 8 12.56 5.78 5.10
N GLN A 9 12.53 4.63 4.44
CA GLN A 9 13.67 3.72 4.27
C GLN A 9 13.99 3.47 2.79
N GLY A 10 13.45 4.29 1.88
CA GLY A 10 13.61 4.18 0.43
C GLY A 10 12.49 3.40 -0.28
N ASP A 11 11.49 2.93 0.46
CA ASP A 11 10.25 2.33 -0.05
C ASP A 11 9.01 3.23 0.16
N GLY A 12 9.25 4.48 0.57
CA GLY A 12 8.25 5.51 0.76
C GLY A 12 7.91 5.79 2.23
N PRO A 13 7.44 7.01 2.55
CA PRO A 13 7.14 7.42 3.92
C PRO A 13 5.97 6.62 4.50
N LYS A 14 6.21 6.00 5.66
CA LYS A 14 5.26 5.11 6.35
C LYS A 14 5.21 5.36 7.84
N ILE A 15 4.07 5.05 8.45
CA ILE A 15 3.87 5.16 9.90
C ILE A 15 4.77 4.12 10.60
N GLU A 16 5.62 4.58 11.53
CA GLU A 16 6.55 3.71 12.25
C GLU A 16 5.83 2.52 12.90
N GLY A 17 6.40 1.32 12.73
CA GLY A 17 5.83 0.09 13.27
C GLY A 17 4.75 -0.53 12.38
N THR A 18 4.48 0.05 11.21
CA THR A 18 3.51 -0.47 10.24
C THR A 18 4.11 -0.52 8.83
N ARG A 19 3.40 -1.17 7.91
CA ARG A 19 3.66 -1.07 6.46
C ARG A 19 2.72 -0.05 5.77
N ILE A 20 2.02 0.78 6.54
CA ILE A 20 1.02 1.70 6.01
C ILE A 20 1.73 3.01 5.64
N THR A 21 1.72 3.31 4.34
CA THR A 21 2.31 4.52 3.77
C THR A 21 1.40 5.72 3.96
N VAL A 22 1.95 6.93 3.92
CA VAL A 22 1.15 8.15 3.89
C VAL A 22 0.27 8.23 2.63
N TYR A 23 0.65 7.56 1.54
CA TYR A 23 -0.16 7.46 0.31
C TYR A 23 -1.47 6.71 0.53
N ALA A 24 -1.48 5.65 1.35
CA ALA A 24 -2.72 4.95 1.71
C ALA A 24 -3.66 5.87 2.50
N ILE A 25 -3.11 6.72 3.38
CA ILE A 25 -3.89 7.72 4.12
C ILE A 25 -4.44 8.79 3.16
N LEU A 26 -3.60 9.30 2.25
CA LEU A 26 -3.98 10.28 1.23
C LEU A 26 -5.12 9.79 0.34
N GLU A 27 -5.08 8.53 -0.09
CA GLU A 27 -6.14 7.92 -0.91
C GLU A 27 -7.51 7.99 -0.22
N TYR A 28 -7.57 7.63 1.07
CA TYR A 28 -8.82 7.69 1.83
C TYR A 28 -9.26 9.13 2.14
N LEU A 29 -8.32 10.05 2.40
CA LEU A 29 -8.65 11.48 2.56
C LEU A 29 -9.26 12.05 1.27
N ARG A 30 -8.67 11.76 0.11
CA ARG A 30 -9.21 12.16 -1.21
C ARG A 30 -10.59 11.54 -1.47
N ALA A 31 -10.86 10.35 -0.93
CA ALA A 31 -12.19 9.72 -0.94
C ALA A 31 -13.17 10.29 0.11
N GLY A 32 -12.81 11.38 0.81
CA GLY A 32 -13.66 12.05 1.80
C GLY A 32 -13.83 11.28 3.10
N ARG A 33 -12.93 10.33 3.42
CA ARG A 33 -12.99 9.58 4.68
C ARG A 33 -12.43 10.40 5.84
N THR A 34 -13.06 10.27 6.99
CA THR A 34 -12.63 10.95 8.22
C THR A 34 -11.44 10.22 8.85
N ARG A 35 -10.66 10.94 9.67
CA ARG A 35 -9.52 10.39 10.41
C ARG A 35 -9.89 9.13 11.19
N ASP A 36 -10.99 9.16 11.93
CA ASP A 36 -11.38 8.04 12.80
C ASP A 36 -11.90 6.85 11.98
N TRP A 37 -12.52 7.09 10.82
CA TRP A 37 -12.84 6.03 9.88
C TRP A 37 -11.58 5.35 9.34
N ILE A 38 -10.58 6.13 8.93
CA ILE A 38 -9.29 5.61 8.44
C ILE A 38 -8.59 4.82 9.53
N ALA A 39 -8.61 5.32 10.76
CA ALA A 39 -8.03 4.65 11.92
C ALA A 39 -8.66 3.27 12.14
N ALA A 40 -10.00 3.20 12.15
CA ALA A 40 -10.73 1.95 12.30
C ALA A 40 -10.47 0.98 11.14
N MET A 41 -10.50 1.47 9.89
CA MET A 41 -10.31 0.63 8.70
C MET A 41 -8.91 0.03 8.63
N LEU A 42 -7.88 0.78 9.01
CA LEU A 42 -6.48 0.36 8.89
C LEU A 42 -5.90 -0.24 10.18
N GLY A 43 -6.70 -0.36 11.25
CA GLY A 43 -6.22 -0.83 12.55
C GLY A 43 -5.18 0.09 13.17
N LEU A 44 -5.29 1.40 12.93
CA LEU A 44 -4.43 2.44 13.46
C LEU A 44 -5.08 3.13 14.65
N SER A 45 -4.27 3.76 15.50
CA SER A 45 -4.79 4.77 16.43
C SER A 45 -5.09 6.09 15.70
N SER A 46 -6.05 6.86 16.18
CA SER A 46 -6.33 8.20 15.65
C SER A 46 -5.09 9.11 15.66
N ASN A 47 -4.18 8.92 16.64
CA ASN A 47 -2.91 9.65 16.69
C ASN A 47 -1.96 9.28 15.55
N GLN A 48 -1.88 8.00 15.18
CA GLN A 48 -1.07 7.58 14.01
C GLN A 48 -1.61 8.17 12.71
N VAL A 49 -2.94 8.21 12.54
CA VAL A 49 -3.55 8.85 11.37
C VAL A 49 -3.31 10.36 11.39
N GLN A 50 -3.43 11.01 12.55
CA GLN A 50 -3.15 12.45 12.67
C GLN A 50 -1.71 12.79 12.27
N VAL A 51 -0.72 12.04 12.78
CA VAL A 51 0.69 12.24 12.40
C VAL A 51 0.92 12.06 10.90
N ALA A 52 0.21 11.13 10.26
CA ALA A 52 0.27 11.00 8.80
C ALA A 52 -0.38 12.18 8.08
N ILE A 53 -1.51 12.70 8.56
CA ILE A 53 -2.16 13.90 8.01
C ILE A 53 -1.23 15.11 8.13
N ASP A 54 -0.60 15.30 9.28
CA ASP A 54 0.32 16.42 9.53
C ASP A 54 1.53 16.34 8.57
N TYR A 55 2.09 15.15 8.37
CA TYR A 55 3.15 14.91 7.38
C TYR A 55 2.68 15.21 5.95
N LEU A 56 1.46 14.80 5.58
CA LEU A 56 0.89 15.08 4.26
C LEU A 56 0.78 16.60 3.99
N LEU A 57 0.43 17.38 5.01
CA LEU A 57 0.34 18.84 4.91
C LEU A 57 1.73 19.49 4.79
N GLU A 58 2.70 19.04 5.58
CA GLU A 58 4.08 19.56 5.55
C GLU A 58 4.80 19.23 4.23
N HIS A 59 4.50 18.09 3.62
CA HIS A 59 5.17 17.58 2.41
C HIS A 59 4.25 17.54 1.17
N GLU A 60 3.20 18.38 1.13
CA GLU A 60 2.12 18.28 0.14
C GLU A 60 2.62 18.18 -1.31
N THR A 61 3.57 19.02 -1.71
CA THR A 61 4.05 19.07 -3.11
C THR A 61 4.78 17.78 -3.49
N GLU A 62 5.72 17.32 -2.64
CA GLU A 62 6.52 16.12 -2.88
C GLU A 62 5.65 14.86 -2.86
N VAL A 63 4.76 14.74 -1.86
CA VAL A 63 3.87 13.59 -1.73
C VAL A 63 2.94 13.50 -2.91
N ASN A 64 2.30 14.59 -3.32
CA ASN A 64 1.38 14.56 -4.46
C ASN A 64 2.13 14.19 -5.76
N ALA A 65 3.34 14.72 -5.98
CA ALA A 65 4.13 14.37 -7.16
C ALA A 65 4.49 12.87 -7.21
N GLU A 66 4.91 12.27 -6.10
CA GLU A 66 5.16 10.83 -6.03
C GLU A 66 3.88 10.00 -6.14
N TYR A 67 2.78 10.47 -5.54
CA TYR A 67 1.49 9.79 -5.64
C TYR A 67 0.99 9.71 -7.09
N GLU A 68 1.11 10.78 -7.87
CA GLU A 68 0.76 10.76 -9.30
C GLU A 68 1.65 9.79 -10.10
N LYS A 69 2.94 9.67 -9.77
CA LYS A 69 3.82 8.66 -10.38
C LYS A 69 3.36 7.24 -10.04
N ILE A 70 2.90 7.00 -8.81
CA ILE A 70 2.35 5.70 -8.39
C ILE A 70 1.09 5.38 -9.22
N LEU A 71 0.14 6.33 -9.32
CA LEU A 71 -1.07 6.16 -10.11
C LEU A 71 -0.77 5.90 -11.60
N GLN A 72 0.20 6.62 -12.18
CA GLN A 72 0.63 6.41 -13.55
C GLN A 72 1.20 5.00 -13.76
N ARG A 73 2.06 4.52 -12.83
CA ARG A 73 2.59 3.14 -12.88
C ARG A 73 1.49 2.09 -12.77
N LEU A 74 0.51 2.31 -11.89
CA LEU A 74 -0.65 1.41 -11.77
C LEU A 74 -1.47 1.35 -13.06
N GLN A 75 -1.68 2.49 -13.72
CA GLN A 75 -2.38 2.56 -15.01
C GLN A 75 -1.62 1.87 -16.14
N GLN A 76 -0.30 2.04 -16.20
CA GLN A 76 0.57 1.35 -17.18
C GLN A 76 0.58 -0.17 -16.95
N GLY A 77 0.47 -0.57 -15.68
CA GLY A 77 0.59 -1.95 -15.25
C GLY A 77 2.02 -2.50 -15.41
N ASN A 78 2.16 -3.81 -15.19
CA ASN A 78 3.48 -4.44 -15.25
C ASN A 78 4.06 -4.40 -16.68
N PRO A 79 5.38 -4.15 -16.85
CA PRO A 79 6.02 -4.22 -18.16
C PRO A 79 6.01 -5.66 -18.72
N ALA A 80 6.17 -5.80 -20.04
CA ALA A 80 6.08 -7.08 -20.73
C ALA A 80 7.01 -8.17 -20.16
N SER A 81 8.24 -7.79 -19.79
CA SER A 81 9.21 -8.68 -19.15
C SER A 81 8.71 -9.24 -17.81
N VAL A 82 8.12 -8.37 -16.97
CA VAL A 82 7.52 -8.77 -15.68
C VAL A 82 6.31 -9.67 -15.92
N ARG A 83 5.45 -9.35 -16.90
CA ARG A 83 4.30 -10.21 -17.25
C ARG A 83 4.75 -11.61 -17.69
N ALA A 84 5.77 -11.70 -18.53
CA ALA A 84 6.34 -12.98 -18.97
C ALA A 84 6.92 -13.77 -17.78
N GLN A 85 7.67 -13.10 -16.90
CA GLN A 85 8.23 -13.75 -15.70
C GLN A 85 7.14 -14.27 -14.75
N LEU A 86 6.07 -13.50 -14.55
CA LEU A 86 4.91 -13.92 -13.76
C LEU A 86 4.23 -15.16 -14.35
N GLN A 87 4.13 -15.25 -15.68
CA GLN A 87 3.57 -16.42 -16.36
C GLN A 87 4.42 -17.67 -16.14
N VAL A 88 5.74 -17.56 -16.33
CA VAL A 88 6.69 -18.67 -16.06
C VAL A 88 6.60 -19.12 -14.61
N ASN A 89 6.58 -18.18 -13.66
CA ASN A 89 6.47 -18.51 -12.25
C ASN A 89 5.14 -19.19 -11.93
N ARG A 90 4.04 -18.75 -12.55
CA ARG A 90 2.72 -19.38 -12.41
C ARG A 90 2.71 -20.81 -12.92
N GLU A 91 3.34 -21.08 -14.07
CA GLU A 91 3.46 -22.43 -14.62
C GLU A 91 4.28 -23.35 -13.71
N LYS A 92 5.40 -22.85 -13.18
CA LYS A 92 6.23 -23.57 -12.19
C LYS A 92 5.46 -23.89 -10.91
N VAL A 93 4.63 -22.98 -10.41
CA VAL A 93 3.79 -23.25 -9.25
C VAL A 93 2.72 -24.28 -9.59
N LYS A 94 2.04 -24.15 -10.73
CA LYS A 94 1.01 -25.11 -11.18
C LYS A 94 1.55 -26.53 -11.31
N SER A 95 2.76 -26.72 -11.84
CA SER A 95 3.35 -28.06 -12.00
C SER A 95 3.77 -28.71 -10.67
N ARG A 96 3.91 -27.91 -9.60
CA ARG A 96 4.25 -28.37 -8.25
C ARG A 96 3.03 -28.57 -7.35
N LEU A 97 1.87 -28.05 -7.75
CA LEU A 97 0.62 -28.29 -7.03
C LEU A 97 0.19 -29.74 -7.31
N PRO A 98 -0.04 -30.57 -6.29
CA PRO A 98 -0.66 -31.87 -6.51
C PRO A 98 -2.01 -31.65 -7.19
N ALA A 99 -2.38 -32.52 -8.13
CA ALA A 99 -3.73 -32.54 -8.65
C ALA A 99 -4.67 -32.65 -7.43
N GLN A 100 -5.43 -31.60 -7.13
CA GLN A 100 -6.47 -31.70 -6.13
C GLN A 100 -7.43 -32.76 -6.67
N HIS A 101 -7.35 -33.96 -6.10
CA HIS A 101 -8.36 -34.99 -6.31
C HIS A 101 -9.68 -34.38 -5.84
N SER A 102 -10.58 -34.18 -6.80
CA SER A 102 -12.00 -34.08 -6.57
C SER A 102 -12.47 -35.39 -5.94
N SER A 103 -12.42 -35.46 -4.61
CA SER A 103 -13.18 -36.42 -3.83
C SER A 103 -14.37 -35.67 -3.23
N SER A 104 -15.45 -35.58 -4.01
CA SER A 104 -16.79 -35.34 -3.48
C SER A 104 -17.37 -36.67 -2.99
N PRO A 105 -17.91 -36.74 -1.77
CA PRO A 105 -19.00 -37.64 -1.44
C PRO A 105 -20.31 -37.17 -2.07
#